data_AF-A0A9E3DGB8-F1
#
_entry.id   AF-A0A9E3DGB8-F1
#
_cell.length_a   1.000
_cell.length_b   1.000
_cell.length_c   1.000
_cell.angle_alpha   90.00
_cell.angle_beta   90.00
_cell.angle_gamma   90.00
#
_symmetry.space_group_name_H-M   'P 1'
#
loop_
_entity.id
_entity.type
_entity.pdbx_description
1 polymer ?
#
loop_
_entity_poly.entity_id
_entity_poly.type
_entity_poly.pdbx_seq_one_letter_code
_entity_poly.pdbx_strand_id
1 'polypeptide(L)'
;MNVDDLILVSIDDHVVEPPDMFLRHVPAKYKDEAPIVVTDDKGVDQWMYQGRPQGVSGLNAVVSWPAEEWGRDPAGFAEMRPGVYDVHERVRDMNRNGILASMCFPTFTGFSARHLNMHREEVTLVMVSAYNDWHIDDWAGSYPDRFIPIAVLP
;
A
#
# COMPACT_ATOMS: atom_id res chain seq x y z
N MET A 1 23.86 -23.76 -10.73
CA MET A 1 23.62 -22.37 -10.31
C MET A 1 23.40 -22.44 -8.81
N ASN A 2 24.23 -21.77 -8.00
CA ASN A 2 24.02 -21.72 -6.55
C ASN A 2 23.11 -20.54 -6.26
N VAL A 3 22.11 -20.73 -5.41
CA VAL A 3 21.14 -19.69 -5.05
C VAL A 3 21.82 -18.54 -4.31
N ASP A 4 22.85 -18.83 -3.52
CA ASP A 4 23.60 -17.84 -2.74
C ASP A 4 24.41 -16.85 -3.60
N ASP A 5 24.61 -17.16 -4.89
CA ASP A 5 25.30 -16.29 -5.84
C ASP A 5 24.33 -15.35 -6.59
N LEU A 6 23.01 -15.48 -6.36
CA LEU A 6 21.99 -14.70 -7.06
C LEU A 6 21.74 -13.35 -6.39
N ILE A 7 21.59 -12.32 -7.21
CA ILE A 7 21.05 -11.02 -6.80
C ILE A 7 19.58 -10.98 -7.21
N LEU A 8 18.68 -11.02 -6.23
CA LEU A 8 17.25 -11.03 -6.48
C LEU A 8 16.70 -9.60 -6.50
N VAL A 9 15.97 -9.29 -7.57
CA VAL A 9 15.16 -8.07 -7.68
C VAL A 9 13.73 -8.51 -7.87
N SER A 10 12.84 -8.02 -7.01
CA SER A 10 11.41 -8.28 -7.11
C SER A 10 10.75 -7.18 -7.94
N ILE A 11 10.09 -7.57 -9.02
CA ILE A 11 9.37 -6.66 -9.92
C ILE A 11 7.85 -6.70 -9.69
N ASP A 12 7.40 -7.45 -8.71
CA ASP A 12 5.98 -7.57 -8.39
C ASP A 12 5.82 -7.79 -6.89
N ASP A 13 5.82 -6.69 -6.16
CA ASP A 13 5.40 -6.63 -4.77
C ASP A 13 4.29 -5.61 -4.63
N HIS A 14 3.61 -5.62 -3.49
CA HIS A 14 2.59 -4.64 -3.17
C HIS A 14 2.91 -3.93 -1.86
N VAL A 15 2.53 -2.66 -1.78
CA VAL A 15 2.48 -1.91 -0.54
C VAL A 15 1.02 -1.71 -0.14
N VAL A 16 0.72 -1.94 1.13
CA VAL A 16 -0.54 -1.53 1.75
C VAL A 16 -0.33 -0.11 2.27
N GLU A 17 -1.09 0.81 1.69
CA GLU A 17 -1.05 2.22 2.01
C GLU A 17 -1.39 2.47 3.50
N PRO A 18 -0.55 3.21 4.26
CA PRO A 18 -0.88 3.58 5.63
C PRO A 18 -2.20 4.36 5.70
N PRO A 19 -3.04 4.16 6.74
CA PRO A 19 -4.37 4.78 6.84
C PRO A 19 -4.36 6.31 6.76
N ASP A 20 -3.27 6.94 7.19
CA ASP A 20 -3.14 8.40 7.27
C ASP A 20 -2.44 9.02 6.05
N MET A 21 -1.99 8.19 5.10
CA MET A 21 -1.15 8.63 3.97
C MET A 21 -1.80 9.77 3.19
N PHE A 22 -3.06 9.62 2.78
CA PHE A 22 -3.73 10.69 2.03
C PHE A 22 -3.85 11.96 2.87
N LEU A 23 -4.24 11.86 4.14
CA LEU A 23 -4.39 13.02 5.02
C LEU A 23 -3.08 13.80 5.26
N ARG A 24 -1.93 13.11 5.16
CA ARG A 24 -0.59 13.73 5.25
C ARG A 24 -0.16 14.40 3.95
N HIS A 25 -0.67 13.96 2.80
CA HIS A 25 -0.18 14.36 1.47
C HIS A 25 -1.17 15.15 0.61
N VAL A 26 -2.45 15.22 0.98
CA VAL A 26 -3.42 16.10 0.30
C VAL A 26 -3.32 17.54 0.79
N PRO A 27 -3.52 18.55 -0.09
CA PRO A 27 -3.65 19.94 0.33
C PRO A 27 -4.80 20.12 1.34
N ALA A 28 -4.65 21.05 2.28
CA ALA A 28 -5.59 21.25 3.39
C ALA A 28 -7.07 21.37 2.95
N LYS A 29 -7.34 22.02 1.81
CA LYS A 29 -8.70 22.20 1.29
C LYS A 29 -9.39 20.91 0.82
N TYR A 30 -8.62 19.84 0.57
CA TYR A 30 -9.12 18.55 0.10
C TYR A 30 -9.12 17.45 1.18
N LYS A 31 -8.77 17.77 2.43
CA LYS A 31 -8.72 16.78 3.51
C LYS A 31 -10.06 16.08 3.75
N ASP A 32 -11.17 16.80 3.60
CA ASP A 32 -12.51 16.25 3.77
C ASP A 32 -12.93 15.33 2.62
N GLU A 33 -12.23 15.38 1.48
CA GLU A 33 -12.46 14.54 0.30
C GLU A 33 -11.49 13.36 0.19
N ALA A 34 -10.48 13.32 1.07
CA ALA A 34 -9.45 12.29 1.06
C ALA A 34 -10.03 10.89 1.35
N PRO A 35 -9.50 9.84 0.71
CA PRO A 35 -9.74 8.48 1.16
C PRO A 35 -9.38 8.32 2.64
N ILE A 36 -10.22 7.60 3.38
CA ILE A 36 -10.00 7.27 4.79
C ILE A 36 -10.23 5.79 5.04
N VAL A 37 -9.56 5.24 6.05
CA VAL A 37 -9.87 3.91 6.57
C VAL A 37 -10.90 4.02 7.69
N VAL A 38 -11.95 3.21 7.60
CA VAL A 38 -12.98 3.08 8.64
C VAL A 38 -13.05 1.62 9.07
N THR A 39 -13.02 1.39 10.38
CA THR A 39 -13.27 0.07 10.97
C THR A 39 -14.77 -0.14 11.16
N ASP A 40 -15.31 -1.22 10.63
CA ASP A 40 -16.74 -1.56 10.78
C ASP A 40 -17.07 -2.20 12.14
N ASP A 41 -18.35 -2.54 12.35
CA ASP A 41 -18.85 -3.15 13.58
C ASP A 41 -18.30 -4.56 13.86
N LYS A 42 -17.68 -5.18 12.86
CA LYS A 42 -17.03 -6.49 12.94
C LYS A 42 -15.52 -6.38 13.12
N GLY A 43 -14.98 -5.17 13.24
CA GLY A 43 -13.55 -4.93 13.42
C GLY A 43 -12.76 -4.90 12.11
N VAL A 44 -13.42 -4.72 10.97
CA VAL A 44 -12.79 -4.78 9.65
C VAL A 44 -12.45 -3.41 9.14
N ASP A 45 -11.17 -3.22 8.78
CA ASP A 45 -10.71 -1.98 8.16
C ASP A 45 -11.07 -1.93 6.67
N GLN A 46 -11.82 -0.89 6.28
CA GLN A 46 -12.21 -0.64 4.90
C GLN A 46 -11.81 0.75 4.44
N TRP A 47 -11.29 0.83 3.21
CA TRP A 47 -11.10 2.12 2.57
C TRP A 47 -12.43 2.69 2.10
N MET A 48 -12.72 3.91 2.55
CA MET A 48 -13.86 4.71 2.14
C MET A 48 -13.38 5.85 1.25
N TYR A 49 -14.00 5.98 0.07
CA TYR A 49 -13.73 7.09 -0.84
C TYR A 49 -15.02 7.49 -1.56
N GLN A 50 -15.29 8.80 -1.60
CA GLN A 50 -16.51 9.39 -2.16
C GLN A 50 -17.81 8.69 -1.69
N GLY A 51 -17.88 8.41 -0.37
CA GLY A 51 -19.03 7.79 0.27
C GLY A 51 -19.25 6.30 -0.03
N ARG A 52 -18.27 5.62 -0.64
CA ARG A 52 -18.36 4.21 -0.99
C ARG A 52 -17.16 3.41 -0.45
N PRO A 53 -17.39 2.18 0.04
CA PRO A 53 -16.31 1.26 0.34
C PRO A 53 -15.63 0.82 -0.96
N GLN A 54 -14.30 0.92 -1.02
CA GLN A 54 -13.49 0.52 -2.18
C GLN A 54 -12.88 -0.87 -2.04
N GLY A 55 -12.87 -1.41 -0.83
CA GLY A 55 -12.31 -2.73 -0.51
C GLY A 55 -11.84 -2.80 0.94
N VAL A 56 -11.50 -4.01 1.39
CA VAL A 56 -10.83 -4.20 2.67
C VAL A 56 -9.37 -3.80 2.53
N SER A 57 -8.82 -3.19 3.59
CA SER A 57 -7.38 -2.98 3.66
C SER A 57 -6.72 -4.35 3.81
N GLY A 58 -5.76 -4.69 2.94
CA GLY A 58 -4.81 -5.80 3.14
C GLY A 58 -5.35 -7.24 3.13
N LEU A 59 -6.16 -7.59 2.13
CA LEU A 59 -6.59 -8.97 1.86
C LEU A 59 -5.39 -9.96 1.93
N ASN A 60 -5.38 -10.81 2.96
CA ASN A 60 -4.41 -11.87 3.24
C ASN A 60 -2.94 -11.47 3.44
N ALA A 61 -2.63 -10.22 3.84
CA ALA A 61 -1.28 -9.80 4.24
C ALA A 61 -0.80 -10.43 5.58
N VAL A 62 -1.22 -11.66 5.86
CA VAL A 62 -1.14 -12.41 7.11
C VAL A 62 -0.12 -13.55 7.03
N VAL A 63 0.92 -13.43 6.20
CA VAL A 63 1.98 -14.46 6.08
C VAL A 63 2.71 -14.74 7.42
N SER A 64 2.50 -13.90 8.44
CA SER A 64 2.93 -14.12 9.82
C SER A 64 2.07 -15.14 10.59
N TRP A 65 0.89 -15.51 10.10
CA TRP A 65 -0.02 -16.47 10.72
C TRP A 65 0.29 -17.91 10.25
N PRO A 66 -0.07 -18.94 11.04
CA PRO A 66 -0.03 -20.33 10.58
C PRO A 66 -0.78 -20.51 9.27
N ALA A 67 -0.22 -21.30 8.34
CA ALA A 67 -0.80 -21.47 7.01
C ALA A 67 -2.22 -22.07 7.06
N GLU A 68 -2.51 -22.87 8.09
CA GLU A 68 -3.82 -23.47 8.34
C GLU A 68 -4.87 -22.44 8.79
N GLU A 69 -4.43 -21.28 9.29
CA GLU A 69 -5.29 -20.16 9.72
C GLU A 69 -5.47 -19.11 8.62
N TRP A 70 -4.87 -19.31 7.44
CA TRP A 70 -5.08 -18.41 6.31
C TRP A 70 -6.52 -18.55 5.79
N GLY A 71 -7.37 -17.60 6.20
CA GLY A 71 -8.78 -17.54 5.82
C GLY A 71 -9.06 -16.57 4.67
N ARG A 72 -10.35 -16.31 4.46
CA ARG A 72 -10.84 -15.10 3.76
C ARG A 72 -11.34 -14.05 4.74
N ASP A 73 -10.98 -14.22 6.01
CA ASP A 73 -11.42 -13.32 7.05
C ASP A 73 -10.76 -11.95 6.84
N PRO A 74 -11.53 -10.87 6.95
CA PRO A 74 -10.99 -9.54 6.78
C PRO A 74 -9.97 -9.23 7.87
N ALA A 75 -8.73 -8.97 7.47
CA ALA A 75 -7.67 -8.56 8.38
C ALA A 75 -7.69 -7.04 8.57
N GLY A 76 -7.72 -6.59 9.83
CA GLY A 76 -7.38 -5.20 10.15
C GLY A 76 -5.88 -4.94 10.00
N PHE A 77 -5.43 -3.69 9.97
CA PHE A 77 -4.00 -3.35 9.90
C PHE A 77 -3.16 -4.01 11.02
N ALA A 78 -3.78 -4.21 12.19
CA ALA A 78 -3.18 -4.85 13.35
C ALA A 78 -2.83 -6.33 13.13
N GLU A 79 -3.51 -7.00 12.20
CA GLU A 79 -3.34 -8.43 11.93
C GLU A 79 -2.40 -8.70 10.76
N MET A 80 -2.11 -7.66 9.96
CA MET A 80 -1.18 -7.73 8.84
C MET A 80 0.27 -7.73 9.32
N ARG A 81 1.13 -8.38 8.54
CA ARG A 81 2.58 -8.30 8.74
C ARG A 81 3.03 -6.84 8.58
N PRO A 82 3.70 -6.22 9.56
CA PRO A 82 4.08 -4.81 9.50
C PRO A 82 4.82 -4.39 8.22
N GLY A 83 5.68 -5.27 7.67
CA GLY A 83 6.43 -5.02 6.45
C GLY A 83 5.59 -4.83 5.17
N VAL A 84 4.25 -4.94 5.23
CA VAL A 84 3.38 -4.55 4.10
C VAL A 84 3.03 -3.07 4.09
N TYR A 85 3.12 -2.36 5.22
CA TYR A 85 2.78 -0.93 5.33
C TYR A 85 3.88 -0.08 6.00
N ASP A 86 4.83 -0.70 6.70
CA ASP A 86 6.01 -0.05 7.28
C ASP A 86 7.25 -0.33 6.42
N VAL A 87 7.88 0.73 5.93
CA VAL A 87 9.03 0.64 5.01
C VAL A 87 10.29 0.07 5.66
N HIS A 88 10.49 0.29 6.96
CA HIS A 88 11.66 -0.21 7.68
C HIS A 88 11.54 -1.71 7.91
N GLU A 89 10.36 -2.17 8.32
CA GLU A 89 10.04 -3.60 8.44
C GLU A 89 10.05 -4.29 7.06
N ARG A 90 9.63 -3.59 6.00
CA ARG A 90 9.73 -4.08 4.62
C ARG A 90 11.18 -4.38 4.24
N VAL A 91 12.10 -3.43 4.46
CA VAL A 91 13.52 -3.61 4.14
C VAL A 91 14.14 -4.74 4.97
N ARG A 92 13.74 -4.87 6.23
CA ARG A 92 14.14 -6.01 7.08
C ARG A 92 13.69 -7.34 6.48
N ASP A 93 12.45 -7.42 6.00
CA ASP A 93 11.92 -8.61 5.35
C ASP A 93 12.60 -8.91 4.01
N MET A 94 12.89 -7.89 3.21
CA MET A 94 13.68 -8.01 1.99
C MET A 94 15.07 -8.60 2.26
N ASN A 95 15.76 -8.12 3.31
CA ASN A 95 17.05 -8.67 3.72
C ASN A 95 16.95 -10.15 4.09
N ARG A 96 15.89 -10.54 4.82
CA ARG A 96 15.65 -11.93 5.22
C ARG A 96 15.37 -12.84 4.01
N ASN A 97 14.71 -12.30 2.99
CA ASN A 97 14.34 -13.03 1.78
C ASN A 97 15.41 -12.99 0.67
N GLY A 98 16.54 -12.31 0.90
CA GLY A 98 17.60 -12.17 -0.10
C GLY A 98 17.26 -11.22 -1.26
N ILE A 99 16.29 -10.30 -1.06
CA ILE A 99 15.84 -9.35 -2.07
C ILE A 99 16.67 -8.06 -1.96
N LEU A 100 17.43 -7.75 -3.02
CA LEU A 100 18.20 -6.52 -3.11
C LEU A 100 17.27 -5.31 -3.32
N ALA A 101 16.42 -5.37 -4.34
CA ALA A 101 15.52 -4.27 -4.68
C ALA A 101 14.10 -4.76 -4.99
N SER A 102 13.10 -3.92 -4.75
CA SER A 102 11.69 -4.26 -4.92
C SER A 102 10.93 -3.11 -5.59
N MET A 103 10.06 -3.45 -6.55
CA MET A 103 9.05 -2.55 -7.09
C MET A 103 7.72 -2.87 -6.42
N CYS A 104 7.12 -1.88 -5.73
CA CYS A 104 5.87 -2.06 -4.99
C CYS A 104 4.70 -1.37 -5.72
N PHE A 105 3.75 -2.16 -6.20
CA PHE A 105 2.47 -1.67 -6.69
C PHE A 105 1.56 -1.20 -5.54
N PRO A 106 0.66 -0.23 -5.79
CA PRO A 106 -0.39 0.12 -4.85
C PRO A 106 -1.31 -1.06 -4.55
N THR A 107 -1.93 -1.03 -3.36
CA THR A 107 -3.02 -1.94 -3.01
C THR A 107 -4.36 -1.21 -3.11
N PHE A 108 -4.51 -0.11 -2.38
CA PHE A 108 -5.75 0.65 -2.31
C PHE A 108 -6.09 1.33 -3.63
N THR A 109 -5.16 1.98 -4.33
CA THR A 109 -5.55 2.72 -5.54
C THR A 109 -6.12 1.79 -6.62
N GLY A 110 -5.80 0.50 -6.53
CA GLY A 110 -6.13 -0.53 -7.50
C GLY A 110 -5.32 -0.38 -8.80
N PHE A 111 -5.53 -1.32 -9.72
CA PHE A 111 -4.92 -1.29 -11.04
C PHE A 111 -5.23 0.04 -11.74
N SER A 112 -4.19 0.76 -12.15
CA SER A 112 -4.30 2.04 -12.88
C SER A 112 -5.17 3.08 -12.16
N ALA A 113 -5.00 3.23 -10.84
CA ALA A 113 -5.75 4.16 -9.99
C ALA A 113 -7.28 4.01 -10.07
N ARG A 114 -7.79 2.82 -10.38
CA ARG A 114 -9.22 2.54 -10.55
C ARG A 114 -10.11 3.18 -9.47
N HIS A 115 -9.74 3.06 -8.19
CA HIS A 115 -10.57 3.58 -7.09
C HIS A 115 -10.58 5.12 -7.03
N LEU A 116 -9.47 5.76 -7.41
CA LEU A 116 -9.36 7.23 -7.46
C LEU A 116 -9.98 7.82 -8.75
N ASN A 117 -10.00 7.04 -9.83
CA ASN A 117 -10.40 7.44 -11.18
C ASN A 117 -11.86 7.16 -11.53
N MET A 118 -12.68 6.61 -10.62
CA MET A 118 -14.04 6.16 -10.95
C MET A 118 -14.92 7.26 -11.56
N HIS A 119 -14.77 8.49 -11.09
CA HIS A 119 -15.61 9.63 -11.48
C HIS A 119 -14.88 10.69 -12.32
N ARG A 120 -13.54 10.59 -12.45
CA ARG A 120 -12.69 11.49 -13.26
C ARG A 120 -12.95 12.98 -12.99
N GLU A 121 -13.01 13.34 -11.72
CA GLU A 121 -13.27 14.71 -11.26
C GLU A 121 -11.96 15.46 -11.03
N GLU A 122 -12.02 16.77 -10.77
CA GLU A 122 -10.82 17.56 -10.49
C GLU A 122 -10.02 17.03 -9.28
N VAL A 123 -10.74 16.48 -8.29
CA VAL A 123 -10.14 15.85 -7.10
C VAL A 123 -9.34 14.58 -7.43
N THR A 124 -9.62 13.91 -8.55
CA THR A 124 -8.88 12.71 -8.98
C THR A 124 -7.40 13.00 -9.15
N LEU A 125 -7.04 14.10 -9.82
CA LEU A 125 -5.64 14.48 -10.01
C LEU A 125 -4.96 14.78 -8.68
N VAL A 126 -5.69 15.36 -7.73
CA VAL A 126 -5.19 15.65 -6.38
C VAL A 126 -4.88 14.35 -5.63
N MET A 127 -5.81 13.38 -5.64
CA MET A 127 -5.62 12.11 -4.93
C MET A 127 -4.51 11.26 -5.57
N VAL A 128 -4.43 11.23 -6.90
CA VAL A 128 -3.34 10.54 -7.61
C VAL A 128 -1.99 11.20 -7.30
N SER A 129 -1.94 12.53 -7.27
CA SER A 129 -0.71 13.25 -6.91
C SER A 129 -0.31 12.96 -5.46
N ALA A 130 -1.25 13.01 -4.51
CA ALA A 130 -0.97 12.70 -3.10
C ALA A 130 -0.45 11.26 -2.91
N TYR A 131 -0.99 10.28 -3.64
CA TYR A 131 -0.44 8.92 -3.65
C TYR A 131 0.99 8.89 -4.20
N ASN A 132 1.24 9.57 -5.33
CA ASN A 132 2.56 9.57 -5.95
C ASN A 132 3.61 10.26 -5.09
N ASP A 133 3.27 11.40 -4.48
CA ASP A 133 4.15 12.13 -3.55
C ASP A 133 4.52 11.22 -2.38
N TRP A 134 3.55 10.56 -1.74
CA TRP A 134 3.82 9.56 -0.71
C TRP A 134 4.71 8.41 -1.20
N HIS A 135 4.38 7.81 -2.34
CA HIS A 135 5.08 6.62 -2.83
C HIS A 135 6.54 6.94 -3.21
N ILE A 136 6.79 8.13 -3.75
CA ILE A 136 8.12 8.59 -4.14
C ILE A 136 8.90 9.08 -2.93
N ASP A 137 8.33 9.97 -2.11
CA ASP A 137 9.06 10.65 -1.04
C ASP A 137 9.18 9.78 0.22
N ASP A 138 8.05 9.20 0.68
CA ASP A 138 8.03 8.46 1.95
C ASP A 138 8.42 7.00 1.76
N TRP A 139 7.90 6.31 0.74
CA TRP A 139 8.19 4.88 0.54
C TRP A 139 9.54 4.64 -0.13
N ALA A 140 9.65 5.03 -1.41
CA ALA A 140 10.89 4.82 -2.15
C ALA A 140 12.04 5.71 -1.63
N GLY A 141 11.73 6.97 -1.28
CA GLY A 141 12.71 7.95 -0.80
C GLY A 141 13.33 7.61 0.56
N SER A 142 12.67 6.81 1.40
CA SER A 142 13.25 6.33 2.65
C SER A 142 14.46 5.40 2.44
N TYR A 143 14.48 4.65 1.34
CA TYR A 143 15.56 3.74 0.95
C TYR A 143 15.73 3.73 -0.58
N PRO A 144 16.32 4.78 -1.18
CA PRO A 144 16.33 5.00 -2.63
C PRO A 144 17.13 3.95 -3.42
N ASP A 145 17.98 3.20 -2.74
CA ASP A 145 18.79 2.09 -3.23
C ASP A 145 18.10 0.72 -3.08
N ARG A 146 16.93 0.66 -2.43
CA ARG A 146 16.15 -0.56 -2.17
C ARG A 146 14.83 -0.63 -2.93
N PHE A 147 14.31 0.50 -3.39
CA PHE A 147 13.01 0.56 -4.06
C PHE A 147 13.10 1.16 -5.46
N ILE A 148 12.35 0.57 -6.37
CA ILE A 148 12.11 1.12 -7.70
C ILE A 148 10.77 1.86 -7.64
N PRO A 149 10.75 3.21 -7.70
CA PRO A 149 9.51 3.97 -7.58
C PRO A 149 8.63 3.78 -8.80
N ILE A 150 7.32 3.64 -8.56
CA ILE A 150 6.32 3.57 -9.63
C ILE A 150 5.16 4.53 -9.36
N ALA A 151 5.08 5.59 -10.17
CA ALA A 151 3.97 6.52 -10.14
C ALA A 151 2.74 5.92 -10.83
N VAL A 152 1.56 6.27 -10.33
CA VAL A 152 0.28 5.96 -10.94
C VAL A 152 -0.19 7.15 -11.77
N LEU A 153 -0.77 6.86 -12.93
CA LEU A 153 -1.36 7.86 -13.82
C LEU A 153 -2.89 7.93 -13.64
N PRO A 154 -3.50 9.11 -13.82
CA PRO A 154 -4.95 9.28 -13.84
C PRO A 154 -5.60 8.65 -15.09
#